data_AF-A0A094C040-F1
#
_entry.id   AF-A0A094C040-F1
#
_cell.length_a   1.000
_cell.length_b   1.000
_cell.length_c   1.000
_cell.angle_alpha   90.00
_cell.angle_beta   90.00
_cell.angle_gamma   90.00
#
_symmetry.space_group_name_H-M   'P 1'
#
loop_
_entity.id
_entity.type
_entity.pdbx_description
1 polymer ?
#
loop_
_entity_poly.entity_id
_entity_poly.type
_entity_poly.pdbx_seq_one_letter_code
_entity_poly.pdbx_strand_id
1 'polypeptide(L)'
;MSTQDDNNGTKVYCTVDGLTEDEICKFLVNDAAGTVEEVKEQVSIILMPGQRPLQIFKHQRDTYKVPDYSEQSYFLIVDSANATKNGVLLCNLEAEHGFADAVRNLPDMACMTAMSLSVANSNWTEVREGTWHEQEPPVRRLAVYDNRKKGDRDSFHPLADAVDVGVHYVNDEGEPRSVGSIDDLFRYVAISLDESCDTDKLVKQHQQHAEEKNLDSNLIAIVDDKFATEGALLVQAEPRKELRCKPPVAGELLYWHEIGFMDWEEIEDFASKHSDFEKRLVEQRTSGVQTADPENLDTKEAGPDERRFKYYRTRSGMVIASIEPHEIPTTFSRPRQESDGLDENGEMGAVEDTMVEELPWDYYLKKDAAEEGG
;
A
#
# COMPACT_ATOMS: atom_id res chain seq x y z
N MET A 1 -20.05 1.51 -36.38
CA MET A 1 -20.49 2.09 -35.09
C MET A 1 -19.86 1.27 -33.99
N SER A 2 -18.79 1.79 -33.40
CA SER A 2 -18.23 1.44 -32.10
C SER A 2 -17.26 2.58 -31.80
N THR A 3 -17.77 3.67 -31.24
CA THR A 3 -16.93 4.68 -30.58
C THR A 3 -16.47 4.02 -29.29
N GLN A 4 -15.28 3.44 -29.34
CA GLN A 4 -14.57 3.05 -28.14
C GLN A 4 -13.98 4.37 -27.64
N ASP A 5 -14.70 5.03 -26.74
CA ASP A 5 -14.16 6.21 -26.05
C ASP A 5 -12.96 5.72 -25.24
N ASP A 6 -11.77 6.11 -25.67
CA ASP A 6 -10.55 6.05 -24.88
C ASP A 6 -10.69 7.06 -23.74
N ASN A 7 -11.48 6.69 -22.73
CA ASN A 7 -11.73 7.53 -21.58
C ASN A 7 -10.54 7.39 -20.62
N ASN A 8 -9.52 8.22 -20.83
CA ASN A 8 -8.29 8.26 -20.04
C ASN A 8 -8.47 8.87 -18.64
N GLY A 9 -9.68 9.25 -18.25
CA GLY A 9 -9.97 9.81 -16.93
C GLY A 9 -9.97 8.76 -15.81
N THR A 10 -9.72 9.21 -14.58
CA THR A 10 -9.79 8.38 -13.37
C THR A 10 -11.16 7.72 -13.27
N LYS A 11 -11.21 6.40 -13.11
CA LYS A 11 -12.47 5.67 -12.96
C LYS A 11 -13.06 5.90 -11.57
N VAL A 12 -14.35 6.23 -11.52
CA VAL A 12 -15.11 6.41 -10.29
C VAL A 12 -16.34 5.52 -10.35
N TYR A 13 -16.35 4.49 -9.51
CA TYR A 13 -17.48 3.58 -9.39
C TYR A 13 -18.45 4.09 -8.33
N CYS A 14 -19.74 4.06 -8.61
CA CYS A 14 -20.77 4.38 -7.62
C CYS A 14 -21.63 3.15 -7.34
N THR A 15 -21.67 2.72 -6.08
CA THR A 15 -22.49 1.57 -5.65
C THR A 15 -23.80 1.99 -4.98
N VAL A 16 -23.99 3.30 -4.77
CA VAL A 16 -25.16 3.87 -4.11
C VAL A 16 -26.31 4.01 -5.10
N ASP A 17 -27.48 3.49 -4.71
CA ASP A 17 -28.71 3.68 -5.48
C ASP A 17 -29.15 5.16 -5.51
N GLY A 18 -29.46 5.65 -6.71
CA GLY A 18 -30.13 6.95 -6.89
C GLY A 18 -29.21 8.17 -6.90
N LEU A 19 -27.90 8.03 -6.75
CA LEU A 19 -26.96 9.12 -7.02
C LEU A 19 -26.79 9.35 -8.52
N THR A 20 -26.90 10.61 -8.94
CA THR A 20 -26.63 11.03 -10.32
C THR A 20 -25.15 11.33 -10.54
N GLU A 21 -24.68 11.29 -11.79
CA GLU A 21 -23.32 11.69 -12.16
C GLU A 21 -22.98 13.10 -11.67
N ASP A 22 -23.91 14.05 -11.79
CA ASP A 22 -23.72 15.43 -11.31
C ASP A 22 -23.51 15.51 -9.80
N GLU A 23 -24.23 14.70 -9.02
CA GLU A 23 -24.06 14.64 -7.56
C GLU A 23 -22.71 14.03 -7.20
N ILE A 24 -22.30 12.98 -7.91
CA ILE A 24 -21.00 12.35 -7.71
C ILE A 24 -19.87 13.33 -8.04
N CYS A 25 -19.92 13.99 -9.20
CA CYS A 25 -18.91 14.96 -9.61
C CYS A 25 -18.86 16.17 -8.65
N LYS A 26 -20.00 16.60 -8.08
CA LYS A 26 -20.02 17.64 -7.04
C LYS A 26 -19.25 17.25 -5.79
N PHE A 27 -19.26 15.98 -5.40
CA PHE A 27 -18.45 15.53 -4.27
C PHE A 27 -16.95 15.67 -4.58
N LEU A 28 -16.55 15.36 -5.82
CA LEU A 28 -15.15 15.27 -6.25
C LEU A 28 -14.52 16.62 -6.66
N VAL A 29 -15.28 17.72 -6.63
CA VAL A 29 -14.75 19.07 -6.90
C VAL A 29 -13.64 19.36 -5.89
N ASN A 30 -12.49 19.75 -6.41
CA ASN A 30 -11.28 20.00 -5.64
C ASN A 30 -10.53 21.21 -6.19
N ASP A 31 -9.46 21.62 -5.52
CA ASP A 31 -8.71 22.83 -5.85
C ASP A 31 -8.08 22.81 -7.25
N ALA A 32 -7.75 21.62 -7.79
CA ALA A 32 -7.16 21.49 -9.12
C ALA A 32 -8.18 21.67 -10.25
N ALA A 33 -9.44 21.28 -10.00
CA ALA A 33 -10.47 21.17 -11.01
C ALA A 33 -11.67 22.07 -10.71
N GLY A 34 -11.52 23.22 -10.03
CA GLY A 34 -12.53 24.06 -9.32
C GLY A 34 -14.00 24.19 -9.76
N THR A 35 -14.49 23.51 -10.79
CA THR A 35 -15.88 23.35 -11.23
C THR A 35 -16.29 21.88 -11.47
N VAL A 36 -17.60 21.62 -11.52
CA VAL A 36 -18.13 20.26 -11.82
C VAL A 36 -17.82 19.84 -13.25
N GLU A 37 -17.80 20.79 -14.17
CA GLU A 37 -17.50 20.58 -15.58
C GLU A 37 -16.06 20.11 -15.78
N GLU A 38 -15.10 20.73 -15.09
CA GLU A 38 -13.69 20.31 -15.12
C GLU A 38 -13.49 18.90 -14.52
N VAL A 39 -14.22 18.55 -13.44
CA VAL A 39 -14.20 17.18 -12.90
C VAL A 39 -14.69 16.18 -13.94
N LYS A 40 -15.78 16.47 -14.67
CA LYS A 40 -16.33 15.59 -15.71
C LYS A 40 -15.37 15.33 -16.87
N GLU A 41 -14.43 16.23 -17.12
CA GLU A 41 -13.38 16.03 -18.12
C GLU A 41 -12.26 15.10 -17.63
N GLN A 42 -12.13 14.93 -16.32
CA GLN A 42 -11.02 14.19 -15.68
C GLN A 42 -11.44 12.82 -15.12
N VAL A 43 -12.74 12.58 -14.95
CA VAL A 43 -13.24 11.33 -14.34
C VAL A 43 -14.26 10.61 -15.21
N SER A 44 -14.27 9.29 -15.10
CA SER A 44 -15.25 8.40 -15.72
C SER A 44 -16.18 7.82 -14.67
N ILE A 45 -17.44 8.28 -14.62
CA ILE A 45 -18.43 7.75 -13.67
C ILE A 45 -19.00 6.42 -14.18
N ILE A 46 -18.99 5.39 -13.35
CA ILE A 46 -19.52 4.06 -13.64
C ILE A 46 -20.51 3.66 -12.55
N LEU A 47 -21.78 3.55 -12.90
CA LEU A 47 -22.84 3.17 -11.95
C LEU A 47 -22.92 1.65 -11.82
N MET A 48 -22.69 1.14 -10.60
CA MET A 48 -22.77 -0.28 -10.24
C MET A 48 -23.56 -0.46 -8.93
N PRO A 49 -24.84 -0.07 -8.92
CA PRO A 49 -25.66 -0.06 -7.71
C PRO A 49 -25.72 -1.42 -7.01
N GLY A 50 -25.66 -1.40 -5.68
CA GLY A 50 -25.80 -2.57 -4.82
C GLY A 50 -24.58 -3.51 -4.78
N GLN A 51 -23.51 -3.21 -5.52
CA GLN A 51 -22.27 -3.98 -5.46
C GLN A 51 -21.43 -3.59 -4.24
N ARG A 52 -20.71 -4.55 -3.65
CA ARG A 52 -19.74 -4.33 -2.58
C ARG A 52 -18.41 -3.80 -3.14
N PRO A 53 -17.64 -2.99 -2.39
CA PRO A 53 -16.34 -2.48 -2.86
C PRO A 53 -15.38 -3.55 -3.36
N LEU A 54 -15.25 -4.69 -2.67
CA LEU A 54 -14.39 -5.78 -3.12
C LEU A 54 -14.85 -6.43 -4.44
N GLN A 55 -16.16 -6.40 -4.75
CA GLN A 55 -16.68 -6.86 -6.03
C GLN A 55 -16.32 -5.89 -7.16
N ILE A 56 -16.39 -4.59 -6.88
CA ILE A 56 -15.92 -3.54 -7.80
C ILE A 56 -14.43 -3.70 -8.08
N PHE A 57 -13.63 -3.93 -7.03
CA PHE A 57 -12.20 -4.15 -7.17
C PHE A 57 -11.88 -5.35 -8.08
N LYS A 58 -12.57 -6.48 -7.86
CA LYS A 58 -12.45 -7.67 -8.73
C LYS A 58 -12.87 -7.36 -10.17
N HIS A 59 -13.98 -6.64 -10.36
CA HIS A 59 -14.45 -6.24 -11.67
C HIS A 59 -13.43 -5.36 -12.41
N GLN A 60 -12.89 -4.34 -11.74
CA GLN A 60 -11.87 -3.46 -12.32
C GLN A 60 -10.60 -4.27 -12.66
N ARG A 61 -10.14 -5.16 -11.77
CA ARG A 61 -9.00 -6.05 -12.05
C ARG A 61 -9.23 -6.96 -13.26
N ASP A 62 -10.40 -7.56 -13.39
CA ASP A 62 -10.72 -8.48 -14.49
C ASP A 62 -10.93 -7.75 -15.84
N THR A 63 -11.24 -6.46 -15.79
CA THR A 63 -11.41 -5.59 -16.96
C THR A 63 -10.20 -4.70 -17.25
N TYR A 64 -9.18 -4.75 -16.39
CA TYR A 64 -7.91 -4.08 -16.56
C TYR A 64 -7.18 -4.69 -17.77
N LYS A 65 -7.11 -3.92 -18.87
CA LYS A 65 -6.71 -4.45 -20.19
C LYS A 65 -5.31 -4.03 -20.67
N VAL A 66 -4.52 -3.30 -19.89
CA VAL A 66 -3.27 -2.72 -20.41
C VAL A 66 -2.10 -2.91 -19.43
N PRO A 67 -0.99 -3.57 -19.83
CA PRO A 67 0.21 -3.78 -19.02
C PRO A 67 1.16 -2.57 -18.89
N ASP A 68 0.92 -1.48 -19.64
CA ASP A 68 1.96 -0.45 -19.90
C ASP A 68 1.67 0.94 -19.30
N TYR A 69 0.60 1.14 -18.53
CA TYR A 69 0.33 2.45 -17.90
C TYR A 69 -0.27 2.33 -16.49
N SER A 70 0.43 2.92 -15.52
CA SER A 70 0.03 3.09 -14.11
C SER A 70 -1.27 3.87 -13.90
N GLU A 71 -1.76 4.55 -14.94
CA GLU A 71 -2.89 5.49 -14.88
C GLU A 71 -4.23 4.84 -14.50
N GLN A 72 -4.37 3.51 -14.61
CA GLN A 72 -5.60 2.79 -14.26
C GLN A 72 -5.49 1.93 -12.99
N SER A 73 -4.32 1.87 -12.36
CA SER A 73 -4.10 1.08 -11.14
C SER A 73 -4.80 1.72 -9.95
N TYR A 74 -5.08 3.02 -10.02
CA TYR A 74 -5.83 3.78 -9.02
C TYR A 74 -7.23 4.13 -9.50
N PHE A 75 -8.23 3.93 -8.64
CA PHE A 75 -9.62 4.25 -8.94
C PHE A 75 -10.41 4.53 -7.66
N LEU A 76 -11.56 5.20 -7.80
CA LEU A 76 -12.40 5.57 -6.68
C LEU A 76 -13.68 4.72 -6.59
N ILE A 77 -14.17 4.49 -5.37
CA ILE A 77 -15.48 3.90 -5.11
C ILE A 77 -16.27 4.82 -4.18
N VAL A 78 -17.41 5.29 -4.66
CA VAL A 78 -18.45 6.00 -3.90
C VAL A 78 -19.46 4.98 -3.42
N ASP A 79 -19.41 4.65 -2.13
CA ASP A 79 -20.24 3.63 -1.50
C ASP A 79 -21.18 4.18 -0.42
N SER A 80 -21.24 5.51 -0.27
CA SER A 80 -22.09 6.21 0.68
C SER A 80 -22.83 7.37 0.03
N ALA A 81 -24.14 7.48 0.29
CA ALA A 81 -24.94 8.63 -0.12
C ALA A 81 -24.49 9.94 0.55
N ASN A 82 -23.78 9.85 1.68
CA ASN A 82 -23.19 10.97 2.40
C ASN A 82 -21.66 10.93 2.30
N ALA A 83 -21.14 10.88 1.07
CA ALA A 83 -19.71 10.76 0.78
C ALA A 83 -18.89 11.94 1.32
N THR A 84 -19.48 13.13 1.44
CA THR A 84 -18.80 14.31 2.01
C THR A 84 -18.39 14.12 3.47
N LYS A 85 -19.16 13.33 4.24
CA LYS A 85 -18.82 13.00 5.63
C LYS A 85 -18.10 11.66 5.76
N ASN A 86 -18.57 10.65 5.03
CA ASN A 86 -18.11 9.27 5.17
C ASN A 86 -16.91 8.96 4.25
N GLY A 87 -16.45 9.93 3.47
CA GLY A 87 -15.38 9.76 2.49
C GLY A 87 -15.77 8.82 1.34
N VAL A 88 -14.77 8.56 0.50
CA VAL A 88 -14.79 7.61 -0.61
C VAL A 88 -13.55 6.71 -0.52
N LEU A 89 -13.64 5.52 -1.10
CA LEU A 89 -12.50 4.61 -1.18
C LEU A 89 -11.63 5.00 -2.36
N LEU A 90 -10.35 5.23 -2.11
CA LEU A 90 -9.30 5.24 -3.11
C LEU A 90 -8.64 3.86 -3.09
N CYS A 91 -8.70 3.16 -4.21
CA CYS A 91 -8.23 1.78 -4.34
C CYS A 91 -6.94 1.71 -5.16
N ASN A 92 -6.06 0.76 -4.82
CA ASN A 92 -4.87 0.43 -5.60
C ASN A 92 -4.94 -1.03 -6.07
N LEU A 93 -5.02 -1.26 -7.37
CA LEU A 93 -5.04 -2.58 -8.02
C LEU A 93 -3.70 -3.32 -7.90
N GLU A 94 -2.61 -2.57 -7.87
CA GLU A 94 -1.24 -3.07 -7.99
C GLU A 94 -0.41 -2.68 -6.77
N ALA A 95 -1.00 -2.78 -5.57
CA ALA A 95 -0.26 -2.57 -4.34
C ALA A 95 0.91 -3.57 -4.24
N GLU A 96 2.09 -3.09 -3.82
CA GLU A 96 3.36 -3.84 -3.84
C GLU A 96 3.33 -5.14 -3.02
N HIS A 97 2.48 -5.17 -1.99
CA HIS A 97 2.26 -6.35 -1.16
C HIS A 97 1.43 -7.45 -1.86
N GLY A 98 0.86 -7.16 -3.03
CA GLY A 98 0.16 -8.11 -3.90
C GLY A 98 -1.29 -8.40 -3.50
N PHE A 99 -1.84 -7.71 -2.51
CA PHE A 99 -3.25 -7.83 -2.12
C PHE A 99 -4.08 -6.63 -2.59
N ALA A 100 -5.40 -6.84 -2.63
CA ALA A 100 -6.31 -5.74 -2.87
C ALA A 100 -6.19 -4.72 -1.73
N ASP A 101 -6.04 -3.44 -2.07
CA ASP A 101 -5.78 -2.39 -1.08
C ASP A 101 -6.61 -1.14 -1.34
N ALA A 102 -6.94 -0.45 -0.25
CA ALA A 102 -7.70 0.78 -0.31
C ALA A 102 -7.43 1.66 0.93
N VAL A 103 -7.63 2.96 0.75
CA VAL A 103 -7.74 3.94 1.81
C VAL A 103 -9.05 4.70 1.68
N ARG A 104 -9.56 5.28 2.77
CA ARG A 104 -10.77 6.10 2.74
C ARG A 104 -10.43 7.54 3.07
N ASN A 105 -10.69 8.42 2.11
CA ASN A 105 -10.38 9.85 2.16
C ASN A 105 -11.62 10.68 1.90
N LEU A 106 -11.56 11.96 2.26
CA LEU A 106 -12.58 12.92 1.81
C LEU A 106 -12.60 12.98 0.27
N PRO A 107 -13.77 13.19 -0.36
CA PRO A 107 -13.91 12.99 -1.80
C PRO A 107 -13.00 13.86 -2.68
N ASP A 108 -12.80 15.11 -2.30
CA ASP A 108 -11.90 16.07 -2.94
C ASP A 108 -10.44 15.61 -2.88
N MET A 109 -9.99 15.24 -1.67
CA MET A 109 -8.65 14.72 -1.43
C MET A 109 -8.42 13.40 -2.16
N ALA A 110 -9.38 12.47 -2.11
CA ALA A 110 -9.28 11.20 -2.82
C ALA A 110 -9.12 11.40 -4.33
N CYS A 111 -9.86 12.35 -4.91
CA CYS A 111 -9.77 12.72 -6.32
C CYS A 111 -8.38 13.26 -6.68
N MET A 112 -7.90 14.23 -5.91
CA MET A 112 -6.56 14.80 -6.09
C MET A 112 -5.45 13.76 -5.92
N THR A 113 -5.54 12.92 -4.88
CA THR A 113 -4.56 11.87 -4.62
C THR A 113 -4.55 10.84 -5.74
N ALA A 114 -5.71 10.42 -6.25
CA ALA A 114 -5.78 9.50 -7.40
C ALA A 114 -5.05 10.08 -8.62
N MET A 115 -5.28 11.36 -8.94
CA MET A 115 -4.60 12.04 -10.05
C MET A 115 -3.10 12.15 -9.82
N SER A 116 -2.67 12.50 -8.60
CA SER A 116 -1.26 12.61 -8.23
C SER A 116 -0.53 11.28 -8.32
N LEU A 117 -1.16 10.20 -7.86
CA LEU A 117 -0.63 8.83 -7.96
C LEU A 117 -0.52 8.38 -9.42
N SER A 118 -1.51 8.68 -10.27
CA SER A 118 -1.49 8.30 -11.69
C SER A 118 -0.33 8.93 -12.47
N VAL A 119 0.13 10.12 -12.06
CA VAL A 119 1.30 10.80 -12.65
C VAL A 119 2.60 10.62 -11.85
N ALA A 120 2.61 9.70 -10.88
CA ALA A 120 3.75 9.38 -10.02
C ALA A 120 4.32 10.60 -9.22
N ASN A 121 3.48 11.58 -8.90
CA ASN A 121 3.82 12.70 -8.01
C ASN A 121 3.63 12.36 -6.52
N SER A 122 3.00 11.23 -6.21
CA SER A 122 2.81 10.71 -4.86
C SER A 122 3.13 9.23 -4.80
N ASN A 123 3.44 8.73 -3.61
CA ASN A 123 3.65 7.30 -3.35
C ASN A 123 2.45 6.71 -2.59
N TRP A 124 2.00 5.51 -2.98
CA TRP A 124 0.95 4.77 -2.27
C TRP A 124 1.27 4.57 -0.79
N THR A 125 2.55 4.36 -0.45
CA THR A 125 3.00 4.21 0.94
C THR A 125 2.66 5.45 1.77
N GLU A 126 3.05 6.63 1.28
CA GLU A 126 2.78 7.92 1.93
C GLU A 126 1.27 8.20 2.03
N VAL A 127 0.50 7.82 1.00
CA VAL A 127 -0.97 7.97 1.01
C VAL A 127 -1.61 7.18 2.14
N ARG A 128 -1.14 5.94 2.39
CA ARG A 128 -1.65 5.08 3.47
C ARG A 128 -1.31 5.62 4.86
N GLU A 129 -0.12 6.18 5.03
CA GLU A 129 0.28 6.78 6.31
C GLU A 129 -0.41 8.14 6.54
N GLY A 130 -0.60 8.90 5.46
CA GLY A 130 -1.14 10.25 5.49
C GLY A 130 -2.65 10.35 5.75
N THR A 131 -3.38 9.25 5.64
CA THR A 131 -4.85 9.24 5.77
C THR A 131 -5.32 9.79 7.14
N TRP A 132 -4.48 9.73 8.18
CA TRP A 132 -4.82 10.17 9.55
C TRP A 132 -4.28 11.56 9.93
N HIS A 133 -3.64 12.27 9.00
CA HIS A 133 -3.18 13.64 9.25
C HIS A 133 -4.28 14.69 9.10
N GLU A 134 -5.43 14.30 8.55
CA GLU A 134 -6.61 15.16 8.47
C GLU A 134 -7.13 15.52 9.86
N GLN A 135 -7.67 16.74 10.00
CA GLN A 135 -8.22 17.20 11.28
C GLN A 135 -9.47 16.39 11.69
N GLU A 136 -10.27 15.97 10.71
CA GLU A 136 -11.45 15.12 10.87
C GLU A 136 -11.46 14.03 9.78
N PRO A 137 -10.65 12.97 9.93
CA PRO A 137 -10.61 11.91 8.94
C PRO A 137 -11.96 11.17 8.88
N PRO A 138 -12.37 10.65 7.71
CA PRO A 138 -13.63 9.90 7.56
C PRO A 138 -13.58 8.51 8.20
N VAL A 139 -12.48 8.17 8.86
CA VAL A 139 -12.16 6.87 9.46
C VAL A 139 -11.65 7.10 10.87
N ARG A 140 -12.02 6.23 11.80
CA ARG A 140 -11.46 6.29 13.16
C ARG A 140 -10.23 5.40 13.28
N ARG A 141 -9.33 5.78 14.18
CA ARG A 141 -8.23 4.90 14.58
C ARG A 141 -8.77 3.73 15.39
N LEU A 142 -8.09 2.59 15.28
CA LEU A 142 -8.46 1.35 15.95
C LEU A 142 -7.70 1.21 17.27
N ALA A 143 -8.18 0.39 18.19
CA ALA A 143 -7.45 0.08 19.42
C ALA A 143 -6.68 -1.25 19.27
N VAL A 144 -5.45 -1.29 19.79
CA VAL A 144 -4.72 -2.54 20.04
C VAL A 144 -4.43 -2.66 21.54
N TYR A 145 -4.98 -3.70 22.17
CA TYR A 145 -4.87 -3.91 23.61
C TYR A 145 -3.78 -4.92 23.97
N ASP A 146 -2.99 -4.61 24.99
CA ASP A 146 -2.18 -5.62 25.69
C ASP A 146 -3.04 -6.32 26.75
N ASN A 147 -3.41 -7.57 26.47
CA ASN A 147 -4.17 -8.43 27.37
C ASN A 147 -3.36 -9.66 27.83
N ARG A 148 -2.03 -9.59 27.75
CA ARG A 148 -1.13 -10.66 28.23
C ARG A 148 -1.14 -10.73 29.76
N LYS A 149 -1.01 -11.94 30.33
CA LYS A 149 -0.94 -12.12 31.79
C LYS A 149 0.40 -11.70 32.37
N LYS A 150 1.45 -11.77 31.55
CA LYS A 150 2.82 -11.41 31.88
C LYS A 150 3.43 -10.71 30.69
N GLY A 151 3.49 -9.39 30.75
CA GLY A 151 4.14 -8.56 29.75
C GLY A 151 4.48 -7.21 30.37
N ASP A 152 5.69 -6.73 30.15
CA ASP A 152 6.02 -5.34 30.39
C ASP A 152 5.70 -4.49 29.14
N ARG A 153 5.60 -3.18 29.33
CA ARG A 153 5.26 -2.21 28.27
C ARG A 153 6.27 -2.24 27.13
N ASP A 154 7.55 -2.46 27.42
CA ASP A 154 8.61 -2.46 26.41
C ASP A 154 8.46 -3.66 25.46
N SER A 155 8.01 -4.80 25.99
CA SER A 155 7.69 -6.00 25.19
C SER A 155 6.37 -5.90 24.41
N PHE A 156 5.48 -4.95 24.74
CA PHE A 156 4.21 -4.77 24.04
C PHE A 156 4.41 -4.03 22.72
N HIS A 157 5.24 -2.99 22.73
CA HIS A 157 5.45 -2.11 21.60
C HIS A 157 5.75 -2.86 20.28
N PRO A 158 6.72 -3.80 20.19
CA PRO A 158 6.96 -4.51 18.94
C PRO A 158 5.79 -5.41 18.50
N LEU A 159 4.93 -5.84 19.42
CA LEU A 159 3.73 -6.63 19.08
C LEU A 159 2.61 -5.75 18.54
N ALA A 160 2.44 -4.55 19.12
CA ALA A 160 1.50 -3.55 18.64
C ALA A 160 1.92 -3.03 17.26
N ASP A 161 3.21 -2.76 17.07
CA ASP A 161 3.80 -2.35 15.78
C ASP A 161 3.58 -3.41 14.69
N ALA A 162 3.79 -4.69 15.00
CA ALA A 162 3.51 -5.78 14.05
C ALA A 162 2.02 -5.86 13.63
N VAL A 163 1.09 -5.44 14.50
CA VAL A 163 -0.33 -5.32 14.15
C VAL A 163 -0.59 -4.02 13.38
N ASP A 164 0.10 -2.93 13.67
CA ASP A 164 -0.13 -1.65 13.01
C ASP A 164 0.39 -1.62 11.57
N VAL A 165 1.62 -2.07 11.38
CA VAL A 165 2.30 -2.19 10.08
C VAL A 165 1.47 -3.00 9.10
N GLY A 166 0.94 -4.14 9.52
CA GLY A 166 0.19 -5.01 8.63
C GLY A 166 1.01 -5.50 7.44
N VAL A 167 0.40 -5.61 6.26
CA VAL A 167 1.10 -6.00 5.02
C VAL A 167 1.82 -4.83 4.35
N HIS A 168 1.80 -3.65 4.98
CA HIS A 168 2.25 -2.40 4.38
C HIS A 168 3.68 -2.41 3.86
N TYR A 169 4.62 -2.95 4.64
CA TYR A 169 6.03 -3.07 4.24
C TYR A 169 6.39 -4.47 3.73
N VAL A 170 5.39 -5.28 3.34
CA VAL A 170 5.67 -6.56 2.69
C VAL A 170 6.19 -6.26 1.29
N ASN A 171 7.41 -6.72 1.01
CA ASN A 171 8.16 -6.45 -0.22
C ASN A 171 8.70 -5.03 -0.35
N ASP A 172 8.66 -4.23 0.72
CA ASP A 172 9.43 -2.98 0.75
C ASP A 172 10.93 -3.31 0.79
N GLU A 173 11.67 -2.89 -0.24
CA GLU A 173 13.12 -3.04 -0.34
C GLU A 173 13.88 -1.89 0.36
N GLY A 174 13.16 -0.93 0.97
CA GLY A 174 13.69 0.18 1.73
C GLY A 174 14.29 -0.20 3.09
N GLU A 175 14.71 0.82 3.84
CA GLU A 175 15.20 0.62 5.20
C GLU A 175 14.07 0.10 6.11
N PRO A 176 14.34 -0.88 7.00
CA PRO A 176 13.34 -1.32 7.96
C PRO A 176 12.83 -0.13 8.75
N ARG A 177 11.49 0.03 8.82
CA ARG A 177 10.88 1.07 9.66
C ARG A 177 11.47 1.00 11.06
N SER A 178 12.00 2.13 11.53
CA SER A 178 12.41 2.26 12.93
C SER A 178 11.17 2.12 13.81
N VAL A 179 11.20 1.18 14.74
CA VAL A 179 10.19 1.02 15.79
C VAL A 179 10.26 2.28 16.67
N GLY A 180 9.36 3.24 16.40
CA GLY A 180 9.38 4.61 16.94
C GLY A 180 8.94 4.69 18.40
N SER A 181 8.07 5.62 18.74
CA SER A 181 7.29 5.52 19.98
C SER A 181 6.08 4.61 19.77
N ILE A 182 5.62 3.95 20.83
CA ILE A 182 4.34 3.22 20.82
C ILE A 182 3.13 4.15 20.55
N ASP A 183 3.32 5.45 20.73
CA ASP A 183 2.32 6.47 20.41
C ASP A 183 2.35 6.89 18.92
N ASP A 184 3.40 6.50 18.18
CA ASP A 184 3.61 6.83 16.76
C ASP A 184 3.06 5.75 15.81
N LEU A 185 2.33 4.77 16.35
CA LEU A 185 1.52 3.88 15.53
C LEU A 185 0.58 4.72 14.66
N PHE A 186 0.27 4.26 13.46
CA PHE A 186 -0.54 5.03 12.52
C PHE A 186 -2.02 4.61 12.59
N ARG A 187 -2.38 3.37 12.24
CA ARG A 187 -3.78 2.89 12.27
C ARG A 187 -4.29 2.65 13.68
N TYR A 188 -3.43 2.14 14.56
CA TYR A 188 -3.82 1.68 15.88
C TYR A 188 -3.36 2.62 16.99
N VAL A 189 -4.11 2.69 18.08
CA VAL A 189 -3.69 3.27 19.35
C VAL A 189 -3.44 2.13 20.32
N ALA A 190 -2.21 2.05 20.83
CA ALA A 190 -1.81 1.04 21.79
C ALA A 190 -2.36 1.33 23.19
N ILE A 191 -2.99 0.33 23.80
CA ILE A 191 -3.59 0.45 25.13
C ILE A 191 -3.10 -0.72 26.00
N SER A 192 -2.27 -0.41 27.00
CA SER A 192 -1.84 -1.39 27.99
C SER A 192 -2.87 -1.50 29.12
N LEU A 193 -3.27 -2.73 29.44
CA LEU A 193 -4.13 -3.00 30.59
C LEU A 193 -3.27 -3.24 31.84
N ASP A 194 -3.74 -2.77 33.01
CA ASP A 194 -3.08 -3.04 34.29
C ASP A 194 -3.12 -4.53 34.66
N GLU A 195 -4.21 -5.21 34.30
CA GLU A 195 -4.40 -6.63 34.51
C GLU A 195 -5.13 -7.25 33.31
N SER A 196 -4.69 -8.46 32.91
CA SER A 196 -5.39 -9.23 31.88
C SER A 196 -6.82 -9.52 32.30
N CYS A 197 -7.77 -9.45 31.37
CA CYS A 197 -9.16 -9.76 31.62
C CYS A 197 -9.78 -10.61 30.50
N ASP A 198 -10.99 -11.09 30.77
CA ASP A 198 -11.79 -11.83 29.80
C ASP A 198 -12.17 -10.93 28.62
N THR A 199 -12.17 -11.49 27.40
CA THR A 199 -12.44 -10.75 26.16
C THR A 199 -13.77 -10.02 26.21
N ASP A 200 -14.84 -10.61 26.77
CA ASP A 200 -16.16 -9.95 26.83
C ASP A 200 -16.16 -8.76 27.79
N LYS A 201 -15.35 -8.83 28.86
CA LYS A 201 -15.15 -7.69 29.75
C LYS A 201 -14.37 -6.59 29.04
N LEU A 202 -13.30 -6.94 28.34
CA LEU A 202 -12.47 -6.00 27.60
C LEU A 202 -13.29 -5.24 26.54
N VAL A 203 -14.14 -5.94 25.79
CA VAL A 203 -14.98 -5.36 24.74
C VAL A 203 -15.97 -4.35 25.30
N LYS A 204 -16.61 -4.66 26.42
CA LYS A 204 -17.51 -3.72 27.10
C LYS A 204 -16.78 -2.48 27.62
N GLN A 205 -15.57 -2.66 28.14
CA GLN A 205 -14.73 -1.54 28.58
C GLN A 205 -14.29 -0.68 27.40
N HIS A 206 -13.92 -1.32 26.29
CA HIS A 206 -13.53 -0.62 25.08
C HIS A 206 -14.66 0.22 24.51
N GLN A 207 -15.88 -0.31 24.41
CA GLN A 207 -17.05 0.46 23.93
C GLN A 207 -17.26 1.77 24.73
N GLN A 208 -16.98 1.76 26.04
CA GLN A 208 -17.04 2.97 26.89
C GLN A 208 -15.83 3.89 26.65
N HIS A 209 -14.64 3.32 26.50
CA HIS A 209 -13.39 4.06 26.36
C HIS A 209 -13.21 4.70 24.98
N ALA A 210 -13.71 4.06 23.93
CA ALA A 210 -13.51 4.48 22.54
C ALA A 210 -14.10 5.86 22.26
N GLU A 211 -15.26 6.18 22.85
CA GLU A 211 -15.87 7.50 22.71
C GLU A 211 -14.99 8.62 23.28
N GLU A 212 -14.33 8.39 24.42
CA GLU A 212 -13.45 9.38 25.06
C GLU A 212 -12.16 9.62 24.27
N LYS A 213 -11.73 8.64 23.48
CA LYS A 213 -10.44 8.63 22.76
C LYS A 213 -10.58 8.80 21.26
N ASN A 214 -11.79 9.04 20.75
CA ASN A 214 -12.09 9.10 19.31
C ASN A 214 -11.61 7.87 18.54
N LEU A 215 -11.80 6.69 19.13
CA LEU A 215 -11.51 5.40 18.50
C LEU A 215 -12.77 4.82 17.89
N ASP A 216 -12.62 3.87 16.98
CA ASP A 216 -13.75 3.01 16.64
C ASP A 216 -14.20 2.27 17.90
N SER A 217 -15.51 2.19 18.14
CA SER A 217 -16.07 1.59 19.36
C SER A 217 -16.48 0.13 19.17
N ASN A 218 -16.44 -0.36 17.94
CA ASN A 218 -16.89 -1.68 17.56
C ASN A 218 -15.72 -2.63 17.27
N LEU A 219 -14.54 -2.11 16.92
CA LEU A 219 -13.42 -2.88 16.40
C LEU A 219 -12.17 -2.75 17.27
N ILE A 220 -11.65 -3.90 17.71
CA ILE A 220 -10.41 -3.96 18.49
C ILE A 220 -9.51 -5.12 18.08
N ALA A 221 -8.21 -4.88 18.13
CA ALA A 221 -7.19 -5.91 18.13
C ALA A 221 -6.72 -6.19 19.56
N ILE A 222 -6.45 -7.45 19.87
CA ILE A 222 -5.99 -7.89 21.18
C ILE A 222 -4.74 -8.73 21.04
N VAL A 223 -3.69 -8.33 21.75
CA VAL A 223 -2.47 -9.09 21.96
C VAL A 223 -2.58 -9.82 23.30
N ASP A 224 -2.74 -11.14 23.26
CA ASP A 224 -2.84 -11.99 24.45
C ASP A 224 -1.72 -13.04 24.49
N ASP A 225 -1.71 -13.90 25.51
CA ASP A 225 -0.67 -14.93 25.69
C ASP A 225 -0.59 -15.93 24.52
N LYS A 226 -1.57 -15.96 23.61
CA LYS A 226 -1.61 -16.83 22.43
C LYS A 226 -1.08 -16.14 21.17
N PHE A 227 -0.73 -14.86 21.23
CA PHE A 227 -0.31 -14.09 20.07
C PHE A 227 0.82 -14.76 19.28
N ALA A 228 1.84 -15.30 19.95
CA ALA A 228 2.97 -15.93 19.28
C ALA A 228 2.59 -17.18 18.46
N THR A 229 1.58 -17.94 18.89
CA THR A 229 1.18 -19.19 18.23
C THR A 229 0.00 -19.01 17.29
N GLU A 230 -0.96 -18.17 17.65
CA GLU A 230 -2.25 -18.02 16.97
C GLU A 230 -2.42 -16.63 16.32
N GLY A 231 -1.56 -15.65 16.63
CA GLY A 231 -1.67 -14.28 16.15
C GLY A 231 -2.60 -13.38 16.98
N ALA A 232 -2.83 -12.17 16.48
CA ALA A 232 -3.75 -11.21 17.08
C ALA A 232 -5.18 -11.77 17.11
N LEU A 233 -5.91 -11.50 18.20
CA LEU A 233 -7.35 -11.70 18.24
C LEU A 233 -8.02 -10.41 17.74
N LEU A 234 -8.68 -10.48 16.60
CA LEU A 234 -9.44 -9.39 16.00
C LEU A 234 -10.91 -9.55 16.36
N VAL A 235 -11.54 -8.45 16.75
CA VAL A 235 -12.86 -8.50 17.38
C VAL A 235 -13.77 -7.41 16.83
N GLN A 236 -14.99 -7.82 16.47
CA GLN A 236 -16.14 -6.93 16.31
C GLN A 236 -17.07 -7.11 17.51
N ALA A 237 -17.40 -6.02 18.19
CA ALA A 237 -18.25 -6.05 19.37
C ALA A 237 -19.70 -6.39 19.01
N GLU A 238 -20.25 -5.74 17.99
CA GLU A 238 -21.64 -5.88 17.56
C GLU A 238 -21.81 -5.93 16.03
N PRO A 239 -22.46 -6.98 15.48
CA PRO A 239 -22.71 -8.25 16.15
C PRO A 239 -21.39 -8.89 16.59
N ARG A 240 -21.41 -9.63 17.70
CA ARG A 240 -20.20 -10.27 18.24
C ARG A 240 -19.57 -11.22 17.23
N LYS A 241 -18.36 -10.88 16.77
CA LYS A 241 -17.53 -11.74 15.92
C LYS A 241 -16.06 -11.66 16.33
N GLU A 242 -15.35 -12.76 16.16
CA GLU A 242 -13.95 -12.90 16.57
C GLU A 242 -13.21 -13.78 15.57
N LEU A 243 -12.00 -13.41 15.22
CA LEU A 243 -11.11 -14.26 14.44
C LEU A 243 -9.66 -14.06 14.87
N ARG A 244 -8.84 -15.09 14.68
CA ARG A 244 -7.40 -14.99 14.89
C ARG A 244 -6.66 -14.95 13.56
N CYS A 245 -5.71 -14.04 13.46
CA CYS A 245 -4.85 -13.93 12.31
C CYS A 245 -3.45 -13.54 12.78
N LYS A 246 -2.42 -14.11 12.14
CA LYS A 246 -1.04 -13.71 12.37
C LYS A 246 -0.71 -12.44 11.58
N PRO A 247 0.17 -11.58 12.10
CA PRO A 247 0.90 -10.61 11.29
C PRO A 247 1.63 -11.32 10.12
N PRO A 248 1.91 -10.60 9.01
CA PRO A 248 1.51 -9.21 8.76
C PRO A 248 0.02 -9.05 8.40
N VAL A 249 -0.67 -10.12 7.98
CA VAL A 249 -2.05 -10.02 7.46
C VAL A 249 -3.02 -9.43 8.49
N ALA A 250 -2.88 -9.80 9.76
CA ALA A 250 -3.76 -9.34 10.83
C ALA A 250 -3.87 -7.82 10.93
N GLY A 251 -2.82 -7.09 10.54
CA GLY A 251 -2.79 -5.64 10.70
C GLY A 251 -3.69 -4.87 9.77
N GLU A 252 -4.05 -5.45 8.62
CA GLU A 252 -4.93 -4.80 7.64
C GLU A 252 -6.39 -5.14 7.83
N LEU A 253 -6.71 -6.32 8.39
CA LEU A 253 -8.07 -6.86 8.31
C LEU A 253 -9.10 -5.97 9.00
N LEU A 254 -8.84 -5.51 10.23
CA LEU A 254 -9.76 -4.58 10.90
C LEU A 254 -9.78 -3.22 10.21
N TYR A 255 -8.66 -2.79 9.62
CA TYR A 255 -8.61 -1.53 8.90
C TYR A 255 -9.46 -1.56 7.62
N TRP A 256 -9.29 -2.60 6.79
CA TRP A 256 -10.14 -2.82 5.60
C TRP A 256 -11.61 -2.99 5.96
N HIS A 257 -11.90 -3.53 7.16
CA HIS A 257 -13.25 -3.55 7.67
C HIS A 257 -13.80 -2.16 7.98
N GLU A 258 -13.03 -1.38 8.74
CA GLU A 258 -13.39 -0.06 9.23
C GLU A 258 -13.63 0.92 8.07
N ILE A 259 -12.80 0.87 7.03
CA ILE A 259 -13.03 1.68 5.83
C ILE A 259 -14.15 1.12 4.93
N GLY A 260 -14.81 0.02 5.31
CA GLY A 260 -15.90 -0.59 4.55
C GLY A 260 -15.48 -1.32 3.28
N PHE A 261 -14.17 -1.48 3.04
CA PHE A 261 -13.63 -2.15 1.85
C PHE A 261 -13.98 -3.65 1.84
N MET A 262 -13.88 -4.28 3.01
CA MET A 262 -14.30 -5.67 3.23
C MET A 262 -15.34 -5.74 4.35
N ASP A 263 -16.34 -6.60 4.21
CA ASP A 263 -17.15 -7.02 5.35
C ASP A 263 -16.45 -8.12 6.16
N TRP A 264 -17.06 -8.53 7.26
CA TRP A 264 -16.47 -9.53 8.14
C TRP A 264 -16.37 -10.92 7.48
N GLU A 265 -17.32 -11.30 6.64
CA GLU A 265 -17.29 -12.61 5.96
C GLU A 265 -16.14 -12.63 4.94
N GLU A 266 -15.95 -11.52 4.22
CA GLU A 266 -14.82 -11.31 3.31
C GLU A 266 -13.48 -11.37 4.05
N ILE A 267 -13.41 -10.82 5.27
CA ILE A 267 -12.22 -10.87 6.13
C ILE A 267 -11.95 -12.30 6.63
N GLU A 268 -12.95 -13.06 7.05
CA GLU A 268 -12.79 -14.45 7.48
C GLU A 268 -12.28 -15.32 6.33
N ASP A 269 -12.85 -15.16 5.14
CA ASP A 269 -12.39 -15.84 3.92
C ASP A 269 -10.94 -15.48 3.60
N PHE A 270 -10.57 -14.19 3.67
CA PHE A 270 -9.20 -13.73 3.44
C PHE A 270 -8.23 -14.31 4.48
N ALA A 271 -8.55 -14.19 5.77
CA ALA A 271 -7.71 -14.69 6.85
C ALA A 271 -7.47 -16.21 6.71
N SER A 272 -8.49 -16.99 6.36
CA SER A 272 -8.36 -18.44 6.17
C SER A 272 -7.37 -18.85 5.06
N LYS A 273 -7.21 -17.99 4.04
CA LYS A 273 -6.30 -18.21 2.91
C LYS A 273 -4.91 -17.64 3.15
N HIS A 274 -4.76 -16.73 4.12
CA HIS A 274 -3.57 -15.92 4.29
C HIS A 274 -2.96 -15.90 5.69
N SER A 275 -3.52 -16.62 6.67
CA SER A 275 -3.02 -16.66 8.05
C SER A 275 -1.58 -17.16 8.22
N ASP A 276 -1.08 -17.98 7.30
CA ASP A 276 0.31 -18.48 7.29
C ASP A 276 1.17 -17.78 6.22
N PHE A 277 0.88 -16.51 5.91
CA PHE A 277 1.57 -15.74 4.88
C PHE A 277 3.09 -15.71 5.05
N GLU A 278 3.60 -15.41 6.26
CA GLU A 278 5.05 -15.39 6.51
C GLU A 278 5.72 -16.73 6.22
N LYS A 279 5.08 -17.83 6.61
CA LYS A 279 5.60 -19.18 6.35
C LYS A 279 5.72 -19.41 4.85
N ARG A 280 4.70 -19.02 4.07
CA ARG A 280 4.75 -19.11 2.59
C ARG A 280 5.78 -18.19 1.98
N LEU A 281 5.94 -16.97 2.49
CA LEU A 281 6.95 -16.02 2.01
C LEU A 281 8.37 -16.55 2.27
N VAL A 282 8.62 -17.09 3.47
CA VAL A 282 9.89 -17.74 3.82
C VAL A 282 10.09 -19.00 2.99
N GLU A 283 9.07 -19.84 2.80
CA GLU A 283 9.13 -21.02 1.93
C GLU A 283 9.39 -20.63 0.46
N GLN A 284 8.81 -19.55 -0.05
CA GLN A 284 9.08 -19.04 -1.41
C GLN A 284 10.53 -18.52 -1.53
N ARG A 285 11.00 -17.76 -0.55
CA ARG A 285 12.39 -17.26 -0.51
C ARG A 285 13.41 -18.39 -0.33
N THR A 286 13.08 -19.44 0.42
CA THR A 286 13.97 -20.60 0.66
C THR A 286 13.87 -21.67 -0.43
N SER A 287 12.72 -21.82 -1.11
CA SER A 287 12.56 -22.70 -2.27
C SER A 287 13.13 -22.11 -3.56
N GLY A 288 13.24 -20.78 -3.66
CA GLY A 288 14.14 -20.11 -4.61
C GLY A 288 15.63 -20.35 -4.34
N VAL A 289 15.97 -20.97 -3.21
CA VAL A 289 17.33 -21.37 -2.81
C VAL A 289 17.37 -22.90 -2.59
N GLN A 290 16.94 -23.69 -3.59
CA GLN A 290 17.24 -25.13 -3.63
C GLN A 290 18.38 -25.43 -4.61
N THR A 291 19.57 -25.54 -4.03
CA THR A 291 20.61 -26.56 -4.27
C THR A 291 20.75 -27.05 -5.72
N ALA A 292 21.69 -26.44 -6.45
CA ALA A 292 22.38 -27.13 -7.53
C ALA A 292 23.34 -28.16 -6.91
N ASP A 293 22.86 -29.37 -6.68
CA ASP A 293 23.72 -30.54 -6.53
C ASP A 293 24.02 -31.06 -7.95
N PRO A 294 25.30 -31.22 -8.33
CA PRO A 294 25.67 -31.47 -9.71
C PRO A 294 25.79 -32.97 -9.93
N GLU A 295 24.76 -33.61 -10.49
CA GLU A 295 25.00 -34.78 -11.36
C GLU A 295 23.71 -35.26 -12.04
N ASN A 296 23.78 -35.27 -13.38
CA ASN A 296 22.91 -35.94 -14.33
C ASN A 296 21.43 -35.55 -14.33
N LEU A 297 21.04 -34.74 -15.33
CA LEU A 297 20.04 -35.17 -16.30
C LEU A 297 20.22 -34.40 -17.62
N ASP A 298 20.09 -35.18 -18.69
CA ASP A 298 20.43 -34.89 -20.07
C ASP A 298 19.74 -33.66 -20.68
N THR A 299 20.57 -32.86 -21.33
CA THR A 299 20.33 -32.13 -22.59
C THR A 299 18.87 -32.05 -23.08
N LYS A 300 18.23 -30.90 -22.80
CA LYS A 300 17.56 -30.10 -23.84
C LYS A 300 17.82 -28.62 -23.60
N GLU A 301 18.54 -28.03 -24.53
CA GLU A 301 18.82 -26.61 -24.65
C GLU A 301 17.52 -25.79 -24.68
N ALA A 302 17.37 -24.87 -23.73
CA ALA A 302 16.77 -23.56 -23.93
C ALA A 302 17.81 -22.54 -23.40
N GLY A 303 18.20 -21.60 -24.27
CA GLY A 303 19.40 -20.77 -24.13
C GLY A 303 19.34 -19.65 -23.07
N PRO A 304 20.40 -18.82 -22.99
CA PRO A 304 20.60 -17.81 -21.96
C PRO A 304 19.86 -16.50 -22.31
N ASP A 305 19.14 -15.94 -21.34
CA ASP A 305 18.52 -14.60 -21.21
C ASP A 305 17.03 -14.77 -20.83
N GLU A 306 16.53 -14.17 -19.75
CA GLU A 306 16.27 -12.73 -19.66
C GLU A 306 16.82 -12.11 -18.37
N ARG A 307 17.88 -11.33 -18.50
CA ARG A 307 18.39 -10.43 -17.45
C ARG A 307 17.74 -9.06 -17.65
N ARG A 308 17.12 -8.51 -16.60
CA ARG A 308 16.26 -7.32 -16.69
C ARG A 308 16.99 -5.98 -16.84
N PHE A 309 18.25 -5.84 -16.39
CA PHE A 309 18.98 -4.56 -16.43
C PHE A 309 20.46 -4.72 -16.78
N LYS A 310 21.02 -3.73 -17.47
CA LYS A 310 22.44 -3.53 -17.74
C LYS A 310 22.93 -2.24 -17.09
N TYR A 311 24.16 -2.22 -16.58
CA TYR A 311 24.74 -1.07 -15.89
C TYR A 311 25.78 -0.38 -16.77
N TYR A 312 25.79 0.94 -16.79
CA TYR A 312 26.72 1.75 -17.58
C TYR A 312 27.39 2.80 -16.72
N ARG A 313 28.70 2.96 -16.85
CA ARG A 313 29.45 4.09 -16.27
C ARG A 313 29.44 5.26 -17.24
N THR A 314 29.11 6.44 -16.75
CA THR A 314 29.17 7.68 -17.52
C THR A 314 30.53 8.36 -17.38
N ARG A 315 30.83 9.31 -18.27
CA ARG A 315 32.07 10.10 -18.24
C ARG A 315 32.20 10.91 -16.95
N SER A 316 31.09 11.36 -16.37
CA SER A 316 31.07 12.02 -15.06
C SER A 316 31.22 11.07 -13.86
N GLY A 317 31.31 9.75 -14.11
CA GLY A 317 31.50 8.74 -13.07
C GLY A 317 30.21 8.20 -12.47
N MET A 318 29.04 8.60 -12.98
CA MET A 318 27.74 8.05 -12.57
C MET A 318 27.55 6.64 -13.11
N VAL A 319 26.70 5.85 -12.44
CA VAL A 319 26.26 4.54 -12.91
C VAL A 319 24.77 4.59 -13.24
N ILE A 320 24.41 4.15 -14.44
CA ILE A 320 23.03 4.14 -14.95
C ILE A 320 22.62 2.70 -15.20
N ALA A 321 21.46 2.29 -14.73
CA ALA A 321 20.83 1.03 -15.09
C ALA A 321 19.86 1.27 -16.26
N SER A 322 19.94 0.44 -17.31
CA SER A 322 18.99 0.46 -18.43
C SER A 322 18.56 -0.95 -18.77
N ILE A 323 17.26 -1.11 -19.07
CA ILE A 323 16.70 -2.36 -19.60
C ILE A 323 17.15 -2.54 -21.05
N GLU A 324 17.32 -1.42 -21.78
CA GLU A 324 17.74 -1.42 -23.17
C GLU A 324 19.27 -1.42 -23.28
N PRO A 325 19.84 -2.23 -24.18
CA PRO A 325 21.26 -2.15 -24.49
C PRO A 325 21.58 -0.83 -25.19
N HIS A 326 22.55 -0.08 -24.67
CA HIS A 326 23.06 1.14 -25.31
C HIS A 326 24.41 0.86 -25.97
N GLU A 327 24.62 1.40 -27.17
CA GLU A 327 25.93 1.39 -27.81
C GLU A 327 26.87 2.34 -27.05
N ILE A 328 28.13 1.95 -26.86
CA ILE A 328 29.11 2.78 -26.18
C ILE A 328 30.10 3.31 -27.21
N PRO A 329 30.28 4.64 -27.35
CA PRO A 329 29.71 5.70 -26.50
C PRO A 329 28.31 6.18 -26.93
N THR A 330 27.43 6.49 -25.96
CA THR A 330 26.13 7.17 -26.21
C THR A 330 26.04 8.43 -25.35
N THR A 331 25.72 9.57 -25.98
CA THR A 331 25.50 10.87 -25.31
C THR A 331 24.03 11.05 -24.96
N PHE A 332 23.75 11.57 -23.78
CA PHE A 332 22.40 11.89 -23.31
C PHE A 332 22.41 13.15 -22.45
N SER A 333 21.27 13.83 -22.38
CA SER A 333 21.09 15.00 -21.51
C SER A 333 20.58 14.55 -20.15
N ARG A 334 21.21 15.03 -19.07
CA ARG A 334 20.78 14.78 -17.69
C ARG A 334 20.63 16.09 -16.91
N PRO A 335 19.85 16.08 -15.82
CA PRO A 335 19.89 17.16 -14.84
C PRO A 335 21.33 17.37 -14.34
N ARG A 336 21.71 18.63 -14.17
CA ARG A 336 23.00 19.05 -13.61
C ARG A 336 23.04 18.74 -12.12
N GLN A 337 24.14 18.15 -11.65
CA GLN A 337 24.38 17.84 -10.25
C GLN A 337 25.29 18.90 -9.63
N GLU A 338 25.34 18.98 -8.29
CA GLU A 338 26.16 19.97 -7.58
C GLU A 338 27.65 19.93 -7.99
N SER A 339 28.17 18.75 -8.33
CA SER A 339 29.54 18.56 -8.81
C SER A 339 29.84 19.19 -10.17
N ASP A 340 28.81 19.49 -10.97
CA ASP A 340 28.93 20.05 -12.32
C ASP A 340 29.03 21.60 -12.32
N GLY A 341 28.84 22.24 -11.15
CA GLY A 341 28.81 23.71 -11.01
C GLY A 341 27.59 24.36 -11.68
N LEU A 342 27.48 25.69 -11.65
CA LEU A 342 26.44 26.44 -12.39
C LEU A 342 26.78 26.56 -13.88
N ASP A 343 25.77 26.75 -14.73
CA ASP A 343 26.02 27.05 -16.14
C ASP A 343 26.56 28.48 -16.35
N GLU A 344 26.85 28.83 -17.61
CA GLU A 344 27.41 30.13 -17.99
C GLU A 344 26.51 31.33 -17.68
N ASN A 345 25.23 31.09 -17.37
CA ASN A 345 24.24 32.10 -17.00
C ASN A 345 23.91 32.08 -15.49
N GLY A 346 24.50 31.18 -14.71
CA GLY A 346 24.24 31.03 -13.28
C GLY A 346 22.99 30.23 -12.95
N GLU A 347 22.45 29.47 -13.90
CA GLU A 347 21.22 28.68 -13.75
C GLU A 347 21.50 27.16 -13.68
N MET A 348 20.54 26.40 -13.15
CA MET A 348 20.54 24.94 -13.11
C MET A 348 19.95 24.38 -14.41
N GLY A 349 20.66 24.54 -15.53
CA GLY A 349 20.29 23.92 -16.82
C GLY A 349 20.72 22.46 -16.93
N ALA A 350 20.22 21.73 -17.94
CA ALA A 350 20.65 20.36 -18.24
C ALA A 350 22.12 20.31 -18.73
N VAL A 351 22.79 19.17 -18.50
CA VAL A 351 24.17 18.91 -18.94
C VAL A 351 24.24 17.65 -19.80
N GLU A 352 25.07 17.66 -20.83
CA GLU A 352 25.35 16.46 -21.62
C GLU A 352 26.36 15.56 -20.90
N ASP A 353 26.03 14.27 -20.81
CA ASP A 353 26.93 13.23 -20.33
C ASP A 353 27.00 12.08 -21.33
N THR A 354 27.96 11.19 -21.17
CA THR A 354 28.22 10.11 -22.13
C THR A 354 28.42 8.81 -21.39
N MET A 355 27.69 7.76 -21.76
CA MET A 355 27.98 6.39 -21.33
C MET A 355 29.29 5.94 -21.99
N VAL A 356 30.28 5.55 -21.19
CA VAL A 356 31.65 5.23 -21.66
C VAL A 356 32.04 3.78 -21.45
N GLU A 357 31.30 3.04 -20.63
CA GLU A 357 31.61 1.65 -20.28
C GLU A 357 30.35 0.92 -19.80
N GLU A 358 30.15 -0.35 -20.20
CA GLU A 358 29.15 -1.25 -19.61
C GLU A 358 29.82 -1.96 -18.44
N LEU A 359 29.23 -1.88 -17.26
CA LEU A 359 29.75 -2.47 -16.04
C LEU A 359 29.25 -3.93 -15.88
N PRO A 360 30.04 -4.80 -15.22
CA PRO A 360 29.58 -6.13 -14.86
C PRO A 360 28.28 -6.09 -14.04
N TRP A 361 27.41 -7.09 -14.24
CA TRP A 361 26.11 -7.17 -13.56
C TRP A 361 26.22 -7.20 -12.02
N ASP A 362 27.35 -7.67 -11.49
CA ASP A 362 27.63 -7.78 -10.06
C ASP A 362 28.45 -6.61 -9.50
N TYR A 363 28.50 -5.48 -10.22
CA TYR A 363 29.28 -4.31 -9.84
C TYR A 363 29.02 -3.84 -8.40
N TYR A 364 27.76 -3.75 -7.97
CA TYR A 364 27.43 -3.33 -6.60
C TYR A 364 27.72 -4.42 -5.56
N LEU A 365 27.48 -5.70 -5.89
CA LEU A 365 27.76 -6.82 -4.99
C LEU A 365 29.26 -6.97 -4.67
N LYS A 366 30.13 -6.57 -5.60
CA LYS A 366 31.59 -6.58 -5.41
C LYS A 366 32.14 -5.30 -4.82
N LYS A 367 31.41 -4.18 -4.91
CA LYS A 367 31.83 -2.90 -4.32
C LYS A 367 31.78 -2.98 -2.80
N ASP A 368 30.72 -3.56 -2.25
CA ASP A 368 30.55 -3.70 -0.79
C ASP A 368 31.59 -4.66 -0.18
N ALA A 369 31.98 -5.71 -0.90
CA ALA A 369 33.03 -6.63 -0.47
C ALA A 369 34.44 -6.00 -0.41
N ALA A 370 34.67 -4.86 -1.08
CA ALA A 370 35.94 -4.15 -1.07
C ALA A 370 36.00 -3.05 0.00
N GLU A 371 34.85 -2.52 0.45
CA GLU A 371 34.77 -1.48 1.50
C GLU A 371 34.73 -2.08 2.92
N GLU A 372 34.37 -3.36 3.10
CA GLU A 372 34.50 -4.09 4.37
C GLU A 372 35.91 -4.70 4.62
N GLY A 373 36.83 -4.55 3.66
CA GLY A 373 38.18 -5.14 3.70
C GLY A 373 39.35 -4.13 3.77
N GLY A 374 39.08 -2.85 4.01
CA GLY A 374 40.06 -1.76 4.03
C GLY A 374 40.35 -1.19 5.42
#